data_AF-A0A843DDU0-F1
#
_entry.id   AF-A0A843DDU0-F1
#
_cell.length_a   1.000
_cell.length_b   1.000
_cell.length_c   1.000
_cell.angle_alpha   90.00
_cell.angle_beta   90.00
_cell.angle_gamma   90.00
#
_symmetry.space_group_name_H-M   'P 1'
#
loop_
_entity.id
_entity.type
_entity.pdbx_description
1 polymer ?
#
loop_
_entity_poly.entity_id
_entity_poly.type
_entity_poly.pdbx_seq_one_letter_code
_entity_poly.pdbx_strand_id
1 'polypeptide(L)'
;MTLGSDIAQTLARVVDRDIRVMHVCGTHEAAIAKYGIRSVLPEQMKIVMGPGCPVCITPQGEIDAAVELAERGCIVCTYGDLLRVPGSKSSLEKVDGDVRIVQGITKAVEIARENPDREVVFISVGFETTVPTVAATLMTAPPENFSVLVSHRLVPPAMEWLMAQGEASLDGFILPGHVCAVMGYHEYEQFKVPQVVAGFEPEDVLLGLLMLAEQIENG
;
A
#
# COMPACT_ATOMS: atom_id res chain seq x y z
N MET A 1 -17.58 -13.07 -18.94
CA MET A 1 -16.80 -12.19 -19.84
C MET A 1 -17.62 -11.09 -20.50
N THR A 2 -18.96 -11.12 -20.49
CA THR A 2 -19.84 -10.04 -21.00
C THR A 2 -19.91 -8.83 -20.07
N LEU A 3 -19.89 -9.03 -18.75
CA LEU A 3 -20.06 -7.95 -17.77
C LEU A 3 -18.99 -6.84 -17.89
N GLY A 4 -17.71 -7.22 -18.02
CA GLY A 4 -16.63 -6.24 -18.17
C GLY A 4 -16.72 -5.42 -19.46
N SER A 5 -17.17 -6.02 -20.57
CA SER A 5 -17.39 -5.27 -21.81
C SER A 5 -18.56 -4.30 -21.71
N ASP A 6 -19.62 -4.68 -20.99
CA ASP A 6 -20.79 -3.83 -20.80
C ASP A 6 -20.45 -2.60 -19.95
N ILE A 7 -19.62 -2.77 -18.91
CA ILE A 7 -19.14 -1.66 -18.08
C ILE A 7 -18.24 -0.72 -18.91
N ALA A 8 -17.28 -1.27 -19.68
CA ALA A 8 -16.39 -0.45 -20.51
C ALA A 8 -17.14 0.36 -21.58
N GLN A 9 -18.17 -0.23 -22.19
CA GLN A 9 -19.03 0.49 -23.14
C GLN A 9 -19.85 1.60 -22.47
N THR A 10 -20.26 1.39 -21.22
CA THR A 10 -20.99 2.40 -20.45
C THR A 10 -20.08 3.55 -20.05
N LEU A 11 -18.86 3.24 -19.59
CA LEU A 11 -17.81 4.24 -19.33
C LEU A 11 -17.57 5.15 -20.54
N ALA A 12 -17.47 4.58 -21.74
CA ALA A 12 -17.28 5.35 -22.97
C ALA A 12 -18.46 6.29 -23.33
N ARG A 13 -19.64 6.08 -22.75
CA ARG A 13 -20.81 6.97 -22.93
C ARG A 13 -20.90 8.05 -21.85
N VAL A 14 -20.43 7.74 -20.64
CA VAL A 14 -20.50 8.66 -19.49
C VAL A 14 -19.36 9.67 -19.51
N VAL A 15 -18.15 9.25 -19.89
CA VAL A 15 -16.98 10.13 -19.91
C VAL A 15 -17.06 11.07 -21.13
N ASP A 16 -17.34 12.35 -20.89
CA ASP A 16 -17.50 13.38 -21.93
C ASP A 16 -16.32 14.36 -22.03
N ARG A 17 -15.46 14.39 -21.00
CA ARG A 17 -14.27 15.23 -20.87
C ARG A 17 -13.07 14.44 -20.36
N ASP A 18 -11.90 15.06 -20.39
CA ASP A 18 -10.70 14.48 -19.79
C ASP A 18 -10.90 14.32 -18.28
N ILE A 19 -10.77 13.07 -17.81
CA ILE A 19 -10.91 12.68 -16.41
C ILE A 19 -9.63 11.98 -15.97
N ARG A 20 -9.05 12.43 -14.86
CA ARG A 20 -7.88 11.82 -14.25
C ARG A 20 -8.22 11.29 -12.87
N VAL A 21 -8.22 9.98 -12.75
CA VAL A 21 -8.44 9.29 -11.47
C VAL A 21 -7.15 8.69 -10.94
N MET A 22 -7.00 8.69 -9.63
CA MET A 22 -5.87 8.07 -8.95
C MET A 22 -6.32 6.86 -8.13
N HIS A 23 -5.57 5.77 -8.17
CA HIS A 23 -5.67 4.75 -7.13
C HIS A 23 -4.47 4.85 -6.19
N VAL A 24 -4.64 4.49 -4.93
CA VAL A 24 -3.57 4.49 -3.91
C VAL A 24 -3.34 3.07 -3.35
N CYS A 25 -3.41 2.05 -4.21
CA CYS A 25 -3.23 0.66 -3.82
C CYS A 25 -2.40 -0.13 -4.83
N GLY A 26 -1.27 -0.71 -4.40
CA GLY A 26 -0.46 -1.58 -5.25
C GLY A 26 -1.23 -2.79 -5.80
N THR A 27 -2.21 -3.32 -5.06
CA THR A 27 -3.05 -4.44 -5.54
C THR A 27 -4.00 -4.00 -6.66
N HIS A 28 -4.51 -2.76 -6.62
CA HIS A 28 -5.23 -2.20 -7.77
C HIS A 28 -4.33 -2.04 -8.98
N GLU A 29 -3.10 -1.52 -8.81
CA GLU A 29 -2.15 -1.44 -9.93
C GLU A 29 -1.87 -2.82 -10.54
N ALA A 30 -1.66 -3.83 -9.69
CA ALA A 30 -1.42 -5.20 -10.13
C ALA A 30 -2.62 -5.74 -10.95
N ALA A 31 -3.85 -5.50 -10.50
CA ALA A 31 -5.05 -5.89 -11.25
C ALA A 31 -5.17 -5.13 -12.58
N ILE A 32 -5.00 -3.80 -12.55
CA ILE A 32 -5.06 -2.94 -13.74
C ILE A 32 -4.05 -3.38 -14.80
N ALA A 33 -2.81 -3.65 -14.38
CA ALA A 33 -1.75 -4.11 -15.27
C ALA A 33 -2.00 -5.53 -15.78
N LYS A 34 -2.33 -6.47 -14.90
CA LYS A 34 -2.56 -7.89 -15.24
C LYS A 34 -3.68 -8.07 -16.26
N TYR A 35 -4.78 -7.33 -16.11
CA TYR A 35 -5.96 -7.44 -16.96
C TYR A 35 -6.01 -6.40 -18.09
N GLY A 36 -4.99 -5.54 -18.21
CA GLY A 36 -4.93 -4.53 -19.25
C GLY A 36 -6.07 -3.51 -19.18
N ILE A 37 -6.56 -3.16 -17.98
CA ILE A 37 -7.73 -2.28 -17.82
C ILE A 37 -7.53 -0.95 -18.56
N ARG A 38 -6.31 -0.39 -18.54
CA ARG A 38 -5.98 0.85 -19.26
C ARG A 38 -6.24 0.81 -20.76
N SER A 39 -6.18 -0.37 -21.41
CA SER A 39 -6.40 -0.48 -22.86
C SER A 39 -7.88 -0.57 -23.25
N VAL A 40 -8.79 -0.73 -22.28
CA VAL A 40 -10.24 -0.80 -22.54
C VAL A 40 -10.99 0.46 -22.11
N LEU A 41 -10.30 1.44 -21.51
CA LEU A 41 -10.89 2.71 -21.11
C LEU A 41 -11.05 3.65 -22.32
N PRO A 42 -12.03 4.57 -22.26
CA PRO A 42 -12.08 5.68 -23.21
C PRO A 42 -10.80 6.53 -23.14
N GLU A 43 -10.43 7.16 -24.25
CA GLU A 43 -9.17 7.90 -24.39
C GLU A 43 -9.06 9.04 -23.36
N GLN A 44 -10.18 9.65 -23.02
CA GLN A 44 -10.31 10.77 -22.09
C GLN A 44 -10.13 10.36 -20.62
N MET A 45 -10.28 9.07 -20.27
CA MET A 45 -10.13 8.61 -18.89
C MET A 45 -8.72 8.06 -18.64
N LYS A 46 -7.99 8.68 -17.72
CA LYS A 46 -6.64 8.26 -17.32
C LYS A 46 -6.62 7.78 -15.87
N ILE A 47 -6.04 6.60 -15.65
CA ILE A 47 -5.75 6.08 -14.30
C ILE A 47 -4.27 6.30 -13.98
N VAL A 48 -4.02 7.03 -12.90
CA VAL A 48 -2.68 7.32 -12.37
C VAL A 48 -2.45 6.52 -11.09
N MET A 49 -1.23 6.01 -10.93
CA MET A 49 -0.80 5.35 -9.72
C MET A 49 -0.33 6.39 -8.69
N GLY A 50 -0.97 6.41 -7.52
CA GLY A 50 -0.53 7.16 -6.36
C GLY A 50 0.48 6.40 -5.49
N PRO A 51 0.83 6.91 -4.30
CA PRO A 51 1.76 6.29 -3.36
C PRO A 51 1.14 5.09 -2.63
N GLY A 52 0.72 4.06 -3.39
CA GLY A 52 0.01 2.88 -2.89
C GLY A 52 0.90 1.69 -2.53
N CYS A 53 2.21 1.88 -2.41
CA CYS A 53 3.18 0.84 -2.09
C CYS A 53 3.95 1.24 -0.82
N PRO A 54 3.67 0.63 0.35
CA PRO A 54 4.30 1.03 1.61
C PRO A 54 5.81 0.79 1.59
N VAL A 55 6.28 -0.25 0.89
CA VAL A 55 7.70 -0.56 0.71
C VAL A 55 8.42 0.51 -0.10
N CYS A 56 7.78 1.01 -1.16
CA CYS A 56 8.37 1.95 -2.09
C CYS A 56 8.54 3.34 -1.49
N ILE A 57 7.74 3.68 -0.48
CA ILE A 57 7.79 4.97 0.21
C ILE A 57 8.58 4.91 1.53
N THR A 58 9.16 3.75 1.88
CA THR A 58 10.02 3.61 3.06
C THR A 58 11.25 4.51 2.89
N PRO A 59 11.48 5.47 3.80
CA PRO A 59 12.65 6.33 3.72
C PRO A 59 13.95 5.53 3.82
N GLN A 60 14.97 5.97 3.09
CA GLN A 60 16.30 5.34 3.14
C GLN A 60 16.85 5.26 4.56
N GLY A 61 16.58 6.25 5.42
CA GLY A 61 17.01 6.26 6.81
C GLY A 61 16.44 5.10 7.66
N GLU A 62 15.25 4.61 7.35
CA GLU A 62 14.68 3.44 8.05
C GLU A 62 15.34 2.13 7.58
N ILE A 63 15.69 2.04 6.29
CA ILE A 63 16.49 0.93 5.76
C ILE A 63 17.89 0.95 6.37
N ASP A 64 18.51 2.12 6.47
CA ASP A 64 19.84 2.29 7.09
C ASP A 64 19.83 1.87 8.56
N ALA A 65 18.77 2.22 9.31
CA ALA A 65 18.61 1.78 10.70
C ALA A 65 18.51 0.25 10.81
N ALA A 66 17.78 -0.40 9.89
CA ALA A 66 17.68 -1.87 9.86
C ALA A 66 19.02 -2.53 9.48
N VAL A 67 19.77 -1.95 8.54
CA VAL A 67 21.13 -2.39 8.19
C VAL A 67 22.06 -2.28 9.40
N GLU A 68 22.04 -1.14 10.10
CA GLU A 68 22.87 -0.93 11.29
C GLU A 68 22.55 -1.92 12.42
N LEU A 69 21.27 -2.27 12.61
CA LEU A 69 20.88 -3.31 13.57
C LEU A 69 21.47 -4.69 13.22
N ALA A 70 21.46 -5.06 11.93
CA ALA A 70 22.08 -6.30 11.47
C ALA A 70 23.61 -6.29 11.69
N GLU A 71 24.28 -5.18 11.37
CA GLU A 71 25.73 -5.01 11.60
C GLU A 71 26.12 -5.07 13.08
N ARG A 72 25.22 -4.63 13.96
CA ARG A 72 25.39 -4.74 15.43
C ARG A 72 25.12 -6.14 15.98
N GLY A 73 24.81 -7.12 15.12
CA GLY A 73 24.62 -8.52 15.49
C GLY A 73 23.18 -8.94 15.83
N CYS A 74 22.20 -8.05 15.65
CA CYS A 74 20.78 -8.41 15.81
C CYS A 74 20.33 -9.37 14.70
N ILE A 75 19.29 -10.16 14.96
CA ILE A 75 18.57 -10.89 13.92
C ILE A 75 17.49 -9.94 13.37
N VAL A 76 17.67 -9.49 12.12
CA VAL A 76 16.71 -8.59 11.47
C VAL A 76 15.72 -9.42 10.66
N CYS A 77 14.46 -9.43 11.10
CA CYS A 77 13.37 -10.06 10.38
C CYS A 77 12.67 -9.05 9.48
N THR A 78 12.51 -9.36 8.19
CA THR A 78 11.93 -8.46 7.19
C THR A 78 10.98 -9.19 6.24
N TYR A 79 10.07 -8.47 5.58
CA TYR A 79 9.41 -8.95 4.39
C TYR A 79 10.40 -9.07 3.21
N GLY A 80 10.11 -9.97 2.26
CA GLY A 80 11.03 -10.29 1.17
C GLY A 80 11.20 -9.17 0.14
N ASP A 81 10.18 -8.35 -0.05
CA ASP A 81 10.18 -7.18 -0.93
C ASP A 81 11.09 -6.05 -0.41
N LEU A 82 11.28 -5.96 0.91
CA LEU A 82 12.15 -4.97 1.53
C LEU A 82 13.65 -5.26 1.36
N LEU A 83 14.02 -6.52 1.12
CA LEU A 83 15.42 -6.97 1.15
C LEU A 83 16.31 -6.15 0.20
N ARG A 84 15.75 -5.81 -0.97
CA ARG A 84 16.46 -5.12 -2.05
C ARG A 84 16.27 -3.61 -2.07
N VAL A 85 15.50 -3.06 -1.14
CA VAL A 85 15.27 -1.61 -1.09
C VAL A 85 16.59 -0.92 -0.72
N PRO A 86 17.05 0.05 -1.52
CA PRO A 86 18.32 0.72 -1.25
C PRO A 86 18.17 1.70 -0.09
N GLY A 87 19.02 1.55 0.93
CA GLY A 87 19.34 2.60 1.89
C GLY A 87 20.29 3.64 1.28
N SER A 88 20.88 4.49 2.12
CA SER A 88 21.85 5.49 1.66
C SER A 88 23.18 4.89 1.24
N LYS A 89 23.60 3.79 1.89
CA LYS A 89 24.91 3.14 1.66
C LYS A 89 24.83 1.69 1.22
N SER A 90 23.82 0.95 1.68
CA SER A 90 23.67 -0.48 1.44
C SER A 90 22.19 -0.88 1.36
N SER A 91 21.90 -2.17 1.37
CA SER A 91 20.57 -2.74 1.52
C SER A 91 20.63 -3.93 2.46
N LEU A 92 19.47 -4.39 2.94
CA LEU A 92 19.37 -5.61 3.77
C LEU A 92 19.88 -6.87 3.04
N GLU A 93 19.85 -6.89 1.70
CA GLU A 93 20.44 -7.97 0.90
C GLU A 93 21.97 -8.01 0.98
N LYS A 94 22.63 -6.87 1.19
CA LYS A 94 24.08 -6.71 1.04
C LYS A 94 24.83 -6.60 2.37
N VAL A 95 24.11 -6.50 3.48
CA VAL A 95 24.71 -6.40 4.82
C VAL A 95 25.32 -7.74 5.23
N ASP A 96 26.50 -7.69 5.85
CA ASP A 96 27.10 -8.85 6.50
C ASP A 96 26.50 -8.99 7.91
N GLY A 97 25.30 -9.56 7.99
CA GLY A 97 24.52 -9.72 9.22
C GLY A 97 23.41 -10.77 9.08
N ASP A 98 22.73 -11.10 10.18
CA ASP A 98 21.66 -12.11 10.19
C ASP A 98 20.32 -11.48 9.80
N VAL A 99 20.02 -11.47 8.50
CA VAL A 99 18.74 -11.00 7.95
C VAL A 99 17.88 -12.20 7.54
N ARG A 100 16.66 -12.26 8.05
CA ARG A 100 15.71 -13.37 7.80
C ARG A 100 14.42 -12.86 7.17
N ILE A 101 14.04 -13.48 6.06
CA ILE A 101 12.75 -13.21 5.42
C ILE A 101 11.64 -13.92 6.19
N VAL A 102 10.59 -13.18 6.56
CA VAL A 102 9.41 -13.70 7.24
C VAL A 102 8.14 -13.30 6.50
N GLN A 103 7.08 -14.10 6.66
CA GLN A 103 5.76 -13.78 6.12
C GLN A 103 4.97 -12.80 7.01
N GLY A 104 5.44 -12.55 8.24
CA GLY A 104 4.80 -11.63 9.17
C GLY A 104 5.39 -11.72 10.57
N ILE A 105 4.89 -10.86 11.46
CA ILE A 105 5.42 -10.65 12.80
C ILE A 105 5.41 -11.92 13.68
N THR A 106 4.40 -12.79 13.55
CA THR A 106 4.32 -14.03 14.34
C THR A 106 5.55 -14.90 14.16
N LYS A 107 6.07 -14.97 12.93
CA LYS A 107 7.29 -15.73 12.64
C LYS A 107 8.53 -15.06 13.23
N ALA A 108 8.58 -13.73 13.25
CA ALA A 108 9.67 -13.00 13.90
C ALA A 108 9.68 -13.24 15.42
N VAL A 109 8.50 -13.32 16.06
CA VAL A 109 8.38 -13.68 17.48
C VAL A 109 8.82 -15.12 17.76
N GLU A 110 8.48 -16.08 16.89
CA GLU A 110 9.01 -17.45 16.98
C GLU A 110 10.54 -17.46 16.93
N ILE A 111 11.13 -16.72 15.98
CA ILE A 111 12.59 -16.58 15.86
C ILE A 111 13.19 -16.00 17.15
N ALA A 112 12.54 -15.01 17.77
CA ALA A 112 12.99 -14.46 19.07
C ALA A 112 12.99 -15.52 20.19
N ARG A 113 11.96 -16.36 20.26
CA ARG A 113 11.87 -17.46 21.24
C ARG A 113 12.97 -18.51 21.02
N GLU A 114 13.32 -18.78 19.77
CA GLU A 114 14.35 -19.75 19.39
C GLU A 114 15.78 -19.22 19.61
N ASN A 115 15.95 -17.90 19.81
CA ASN A 115 17.26 -17.24 19.92
C ASN A 115 17.30 -16.33 21.17
N PRO A 116 17.16 -16.87 22.39
CA PRO A 116 17.01 -16.08 23.62
C PRO A 116 18.22 -15.19 23.95
N ASP A 117 19.41 -15.54 23.47
CA ASP A 117 20.66 -14.81 23.72
C ASP A 117 20.94 -13.70 22.68
N ARG A 118 19.99 -13.42 21.77
CA ARG A 118 20.15 -12.44 20.69
C ARG A 118 18.94 -11.53 20.58
N GLU A 119 19.20 -10.26 20.34
CA GLU A 119 18.15 -9.29 19.98
C GLU A 119 17.57 -9.62 18.60
N VAL A 120 16.24 -9.67 18.52
CA VAL A 120 15.49 -9.91 17.29
C VAL A 120 14.63 -8.69 16.99
N VAL A 121 14.87 -8.07 15.84
CA VAL A 121 14.15 -6.87 15.42
C VAL A 121 13.35 -7.18 14.16
N PHE A 122 12.05 -6.95 14.20
CA PHE A 122 11.19 -7.01 13.03
C PHE A 122 11.03 -5.61 12.42
N ILE A 123 11.49 -5.42 11.18
CA ILE A 123 11.17 -4.19 10.42
C ILE A 123 9.75 -4.30 9.88
N SER A 124 8.86 -3.49 10.44
CA SER A 124 7.44 -3.56 10.15
C SER A 124 7.03 -2.39 9.28
N VAL A 125 6.74 -2.69 8.02
CA VAL A 125 6.33 -1.74 7.00
C VAL A 125 4.92 -2.07 6.53
N GLY A 126 4.15 -1.06 6.22
CA GLY A 126 2.78 -1.27 5.81
C GLY A 126 1.91 -0.05 5.99
N PHE A 127 0.74 -0.14 5.40
CA PHE A 127 -0.36 0.77 5.67
C PHE A 127 -1.21 0.24 6.82
N GLU A 128 -2.41 0.79 6.97
CA GLU A 128 -3.37 0.43 8.01
C GLU A 128 -3.70 -1.06 8.01
N THR A 129 -3.53 -1.78 6.89
CA THR A 129 -3.76 -3.22 6.79
C THR A 129 -2.76 -4.07 7.56
N THR A 130 -1.51 -3.61 7.73
CA THR A 130 -0.46 -4.38 8.41
C THR A 130 -0.46 -4.14 9.92
N VAL A 131 -0.84 -2.94 10.35
CA VAL A 131 -0.75 -2.47 11.74
C VAL A 131 -1.54 -3.35 12.74
N PRO A 132 -2.78 -3.81 12.47
CA PRO A 132 -3.56 -4.58 13.44
C PRO A 132 -2.89 -5.89 13.85
N THR A 133 -2.30 -6.62 12.90
CA THR A 133 -1.60 -7.88 13.18
C THR A 133 -0.36 -7.67 14.05
N VAL A 134 0.35 -6.57 13.80
CA VAL A 134 1.52 -6.16 14.59
C VAL A 134 1.11 -5.79 16.01
N ALA A 135 0.10 -4.93 16.15
CA ALA A 135 -0.44 -4.53 17.45
C ALA A 135 -0.96 -5.73 18.24
N ALA A 136 -1.76 -6.60 17.62
CA ALA A 136 -2.28 -7.80 18.25
C ALA A 136 -1.17 -8.74 18.74
N THR A 137 -0.09 -8.87 17.95
CA THR A 137 1.05 -9.71 18.34
C THR A 137 1.82 -9.11 19.51
N LEU A 138 2.03 -7.79 19.53
CA LEU A 138 2.67 -7.12 20.67
C LEU A 138 1.85 -7.25 21.96
N MET A 139 0.51 -7.29 21.86
CA MET A 139 -0.37 -7.53 23.01
C MET A 139 -0.26 -8.94 23.60
N THR A 140 0.37 -9.89 22.88
CA THR A 140 0.61 -11.25 23.40
C THR A 140 1.84 -11.35 24.31
N ALA A 141 2.47 -10.21 24.64
CA ALA A 141 3.71 -10.14 25.41
C ALA A 141 4.82 -11.02 24.79
N PRO A 142 5.37 -10.61 23.63
CA PRO A 142 6.49 -11.32 23.03
C PRO A 142 7.71 -11.35 23.98
N PRO A 143 8.68 -12.23 23.73
CA PRO A 143 9.92 -12.29 24.52
C PRO A 143 10.60 -10.93 24.67
N GLU A 144 11.33 -10.73 25.76
CA GLU A 144 12.00 -9.45 26.07
C GLU A 144 13.04 -9.03 25.02
N ASN A 145 13.65 -10.00 24.31
CA ASN A 145 14.60 -9.77 23.22
C ASN A 145 13.94 -9.47 21.87
N PHE A 146 12.63 -9.21 21.83
CA PHE A 146 11.90 -8.91 20.60
C PHE A 146 11.52 -7.43 20.53
N SER A 147 11.91 -6.78 19.44
CA SER A 147 11.57 -5.38 19.14
C SER A 147 11.00 -5.22 17.73
N VAL A 148 10.28 -4.12 17.50
CA VAL A 148 9.76 -3.76 16.18
C VAL A 148 10.33 -2.41 15.77
N LEU A 149 10.98 -2.36 14.60
CA LEU A 149 11.29 -1.11 13.93
C LEU A 149 10.05 -0.68 13.14
N VAL A 150 9.34 0.34 13.65
CA VAL A 150 8.05 0.77 13.12
C VAL A 150 8.23 1.72 11.93
N SER A 151 7.87 1.23 10.75
CA SER A 151 7.93 1.92 9.46
C SER A 151 6.54 2.01 8.80
N HIS A 152 5.49 2.07 9.61
CA HIS A 152 4.11 2.16 9.13
C HIS A 152 3.78 3.57 8.61
N ARG A 153 2.80 3.64 7.70
CA ARG A 153 2.30 4.89 7.10
C ARG A 153 0.78 4.86 7.01
N LEU A 154 0.19 6.04 6.84
CA LEU A 154 -1.26 6.22 6.67
C LEU A 154 -1.54 6.71 5.25
N VAL A 155 -2.62 6.22 4.65
CA VAL A 155 -3.06 6.61 3.30
C VAL A 155 -3.75 7.98 3.29
N PRO A 156 -4.68 8.32 4.22
CA PRO A 156 -5.37 9.62 4.17
C PRO A 156 -4.43 10.84 4.21
N PRO A 157 -3.38 10.90 5.06
CA PRO A 157 -2.43 12.03 5.04
C PRO A 157 -1.67 12.15 3.71
N ALA A 158 -1.39 11.03 3.04
CA ALA A 158 -0.77 11.06 1.71
C ALA A 158 -1.73 11.65 0.67
N MET A 159 -3.02 11.32 0.73
CA MET A 159 -4.05 11.93 -0.12
C MET A 159 -4.22 13.42 0.15
N GLU A 160 -4.29 13.83 1.42
CA GLU A 160 -4.35 15.24 1.82
C GLU A 160 -3.20 16.05 1.22
N TRP A 161 -1.97 15.52 1.35
CA TRP A 161 -0.79 16.16 0.78
C TRP A 161 -0.87 16.27 -0.75
N LEU A 162 -1.30 15.20 -1.44
CA LEU A 162 -1.45 15.19 -2.90
C LEU A 162 -2.45 16.24 -3.39
N MET A 163 -3.57 16.40 -2.71
CA MET A 163 -4.56 17.42 -3.06
C MET A 163 -4.06 18.84 -2.76
N ALA A 164 -3.28 19.02 -1.69
CA ALA A 164 -2.71 20.33 -1.34
C ALA A 164 -1.66 20.81 -2.36
N GLN A 165 -0.93 19.90 -3.02
CA GLN A 165 0.05 20.30 -4.04
C GLN A 165 -0.63 20.84 -5.32
N GLY A 166 -1.86 20.41 -5.64
CA GLY A 166 -2.62 20.88 -6.82
C GLY A 166 -2.02 20.49 -8.19
N GLU A 167 -0.80 19.97 -8.24
CA GLU A 167 -0.04 19.70 -9.47
C GLU A 167 -0.62 18.58 -10.34
N ALA A 168 -1.43 17.69 -9.76
CA ALA A 168 -1.89 16.49 -10.45
C ALA A 168 -3.23 16.63 -11.20
N SER A 169 -4.00 17.71 -11.00
CA SER A 169 -5.38 17.88 -11.52
C SER A 169 -6.17 16.56 -11.49
N LEU A 170 -6.46 16.07 -10.28
CA LEU A 170 -7.18 14.81 -10.06
C LEU A 170 -8.68 15.08 -9.93
N ASP A 171 -9.48 14.33 -10.68
CA ASP A 171 -10.94 14.39 -10.63
C ASP A 171 -11.54 13.36 -9.66
N GLY A 172 -10.79 12.34 -9.24
CA GLY A 172 -11.33 11.26 -8.40
C GLY A 172 -10.29 10.29 -7.84
N PHE A 173 -10.69 9.54 -6.80
CA PHE A 173 -9.87 8.48 -6.21
C PHE A 173 -10.58 7.13 -6.14
N ILE A 174 -9.87 6.07 -6.55
CA ILE A 174 -10.21 4.70 -6.17
C ILE A 174 -9.52 4.41 -4.82
N LEU A 175 -10.34 4.21 -3.79
CA LEU A 175 -9.89 3.97 -2.43
C LEU A 175 -9.50 2.49 -2.21
N PRO A 176 -8.45 2.23 -1.40
CA PRO A 176 -7.91 0.90 -1.17
C PRO A 176 -8.87 0.02 -0.38
N GLY A 177 -9.49 -0.98 -1.03
CA GLY A 177 -10.50 -1.84 -0.41
C GLY A 177 -10.07 -2.50 0.90
N HIS A 178 -8.86 -3.06 0.97
CA HIS A 178 -8.35 -3.70 2.19
C HIS A 178 -8.09 -2.71 3.33
N VAL A 179 -7.59 -1.50 3.02
CA VAL A 179 -7.40 -0.45 4.04
C VAL A 179 -8.77 -0.04 4.58
N CYS A 180 -9.74 0.24 3.70
CA CYS A 180 -11.10 0.58 4.10
C CYS A 180 -11.80 -0.55 4.86
N ALA A 181 -11.48 -1.82 4.60
CA ALA A 181 -11.99 -2.95 5.37
C ALA A 181 -11.47 -2.95 6.82
N VAL A 182 -10.28 -2.40 7.07
CA VAL A 182 -9.68 -2.33 8.41
C VAL A 182 -10.12 -1.09 9.18
N MET A 183 -10.06 0.08 8.55
CA MET A 183 -10.30 1.37 9.24
C MET A 183 -11.66 2.00 8.95
N GLY A 184 -12.47 1.41 8.05
CA GLY A 184 -13.64 2.07 7.49
C GLY A 184 -13.26 3.15 6.46
N TYR A 185 -14.23 4.01 6.11
CA TYR A 185 -14.01 5.12 5.16
C TYR A 185 -14.12 6.51 5.80
N HIS A 186 -14.30 6.61 7.13
CA HIS A 186 -14.56 7.88 7.82
C HIS A 186 -13.47 8.94 7.63
N GLU A 187 -12.20 8.53 7.71
CA GLU A 187 -11.05 9.41 7.46
C GLU A 187 -11.00 9.93 6.01
N TYR A 188 -11.75 9.34 5.07
CA TYR A 188 -11.82 9.77 3.67
C TYR A 188 -12.98 10.76 3.42
N GLU A 189 -13.97 10.86 4.32
CA GLU A 189 -15.14 11.75 4.18
C GLU A 189 -14.78 13.24 4.20
N GLN A 190 -13.61 13.58 4.75
CA GLN A 190 -13.08 14.94 4.73
C GLN A 190 -12.70 15.41 3.32
N PHE A 191 -12.39 14.47 2.41
CA PHE A 191 -12.00 14.80 1.05
C PHE A 191 -13.23 15.04 0.18
N LYS A 192 -13.30 16.23 -0.43
CA LYS A 192 -14.46 16.65 -1.26
C LYS A 192 -14.38 16.15 -2.70
N VAL A 193 -13.26 15.56 -3.08
CA VAL A 193 -13.09 14.91 -4.38
C VAL A 193 -13.96 13.64 -4.45
N PRO A 194 -14.54 13.31 -5.60
CA PRO A 194 -15.20 12.02 -5.84
C PRO A 194 -14.33 10.83 -5.45
N GLN A 195 -14.92 9.86 -4.76
CA GLN A 195 -14.24 8.72 -4.19
C GLN A 195 -15.08 7.45 -4.32
N VAL A 196 -14.44 6.33 -4.64
CA VAL A 196 -15.09 5.00 -4.63
C VAL A 196 -14.18 3.97 -4.00
N VAL A 197 -14.68 3.26 -2.99
CA VAL A 197 -14.03 2.07 -2.44
C VAL A 197 -14.23 0.91 -3.41
N ALA A 198 -13.15 0.30 -3.89
CA ALA A 198 -13.22 -0.80 -4.84
C ALA A 198 -12.49 -2.05 -4.35
N GLY A 199 -13.00 -3.22 -4.75
CA GLY A 199 -12.31 -4.51 -4.64
C GLY A 199 -11.15 -4.64 -5.62
N PHE A 200 -10.65 -5.86 -5.83
CA PHE A 200 -9.40 -6.11 -6.57
C PHE A 200 -9.59 -6.96 -7.83
N GLU A 201 -10.81 -7.44 -8.08
CA GLU A 201 -11.13 -8.08 -9.35
C GLU A 201 -11.28 -7.03 -10.46
N PRO A 202 -11.03 -7.38 -11.73
CA PRO A 202 -11.09 -6.40 -12.81
C PRO A 202 -12.46 -5.75 -12.95
N GLU A 203 -13.54 -6.49 -12.68
CA GLU A 203 -14.90 -5.95 -12.66
C GLU A 203 -15.11 -4.96 -11.51
N ASP A 204 -14.51 -5.18 -10.34
CA ASP A 204 -14.60 -4.24 -9.22
C ASP A 204 -13.94 -2.90 -9.56
N VAL A 205 -12.77 -2.96 -10.20
CA VAL A 205 -12.03 -1.77 -10.64
C VAL A 205 -12.82 -1.05 -11.72
N LEU A 206 -13.32 -1.75 -12.75
CA LEU A 206 -14.13 -1.15 -13.81
C LEU A 206 -15.42 -0.51 -13.28
N LEU A 207 -16.12 -1.19 -12.37
CA LEU A 207 -17.32 -0.65 -11.75
C LEU A 207 -17.00 0.58 -10.89
N GLY A 208 -15.91 0.54 -10.13
CA GLY A 208 -15.47 1.69 -9.34
C GLY A 208 -15.14 2.90 -10.21
N LEU A 209 -14.54 2.68 -11.38
CA LEU A 209 -14.27 3.74 -12.36
C LEU A 209 -15.56 4.31 -12.96
N LEU A 210 -16.55 3.46 -13.26
CA LEU A 210 -17.86 3.91 -13.75
C LEU A 210 -18.56 4.77 -12.72
N MET A 211 -18.62 4.32 -11.46
CA MET A 211 -19.21 5.07 -10.36
C MET A 211 -18.49 6.40 -10.10
N LEU A 212 -17.16 6.45 -10.27
CA LEU A 212 -16.41 7.69 -10.20
C LEU A 212 -16.78 8.64 -11.34
N ALA A 213 -16.84 8.14 -12.58
CA ALA A 213 -17.21 8.94 -13.73
C ALA A 213 -18.62 9.54 -13.55
N GLU A 214 -19.59 8.74 -13.09
CA GLU A 214 -20.94 9.22 -12.81
C GLU A 214 -20.98 10.29 -11.70
N GLN A 215 -20.18 10.15 -10.63
CA GLN A 215 -20.06 11.20 -9.60
C GLN A 215 -19.45 12.48 -10.17
N ILE A 216 -18.40 12.37 -10.99
CA ILE A 216 -17.70 13.50 -11.60
C ILE A 216 -18.62 14.29 -12.54
N GLU A 217 -19.47 13.59 -13.30
CA GLU A 217 -20.43 14.21 -14.22
C GLU A 217 -21.62 14.87 -13.50
N ASN A 218 -22.06 14.30 -12.37
CA ASN A 218 -23.24 14.80 -11.65
C ASN A 218 -22.94 15.85 -10.57
N GLY A 219 -21.66 16.03 -10.21
CA GLY A 219 -21.21 16.96 -9.16
C GLY A 219 -21.54 16.49 -7.74
#